data_AF-A0A5C8S0Q0-F1
#
_entry.id   AF-A0A5C8S0Q0-F1
#
_cell.length_a   1.000
_cell.length_b   1.000
_cell.length_c   1.000
_cell.angle_alpha   90.00
_cell.angle_beta   90.00
_cell.angle_gamma   90.00
#
_symmetry.space_group_name_H-M   'P 1'
#
loop_
_entity.id
_entity.type
_entity.pdbx_description
1 polymer ?
#
loop_
_entity_poly.entity_id
_entity_poly.type
_entity_poly.pdbx_seq_one_letter_code
_entity_poly.pdbx_strand_id
1 'polypeptide(L)'
;MTNLDHAPVAGESFRVTLNLKDGSQKTYDFTASASAQKVASPDFPVFETDPLDPAAAAGKARDALIAFAGKENTIASIQGGNTPTLTATFDGGAYAAYDISLLSQPSAGDSITVQLALHDGTTTSVTLTATNGTASTGSFAIDPNPTTTAGNLKAALATALAAAAAGPLSASSTVRASQDFFSATTASGQAPKRIDTTGATPTYKDAALTSTVIWYQGDAANTDPRATASIRAGANLDVAIGARANEVPIQKALAGFAALAVDGLADPKATTTPGRLAALSSKTYDLLGKASNDPSLEAIATDFGLAASTLTSAKSQNAATRLTLQNVVDGVESAPIQEVAAKLLEVQNRLQASYQITSSLSKLSLVNYMS
;
A
#
# COMPACT_ATOMS: atom_id res chain seq x y z
N MET A 1 2.68 -9.46 19.00
CA MET A 1 1.45 -10.26 18.89
C MET A 1 1.60 -11.48 19.77
N THR A 2 0.62 -11.74 20.64
CA THR A 2 0.62 -12.87 21.57
C THR A 2 -0.26 -14.01 21.13
N ASN A 3 -1.44 -13.71 20.58
CA ASN A 3 -2.32 -14.74 20.05
C ASN A 3 -3.19 -14.24 18.90
N LEU A 4 -3.75 -15.20 18.16
CA LEU A 4 -4.91 -15.01 17.29
C LEU A 4 -6.13 -15.62 17.98
N ASP A 5 -7.30 -15.04 17.76
CA ASP A 5 -8.57 -15.60 18.26
C ASP A 5 -8.95 -16.91 17.56
N HIS A 6 -8.58 -17.07 16.29
CA HIS A 6 -8.72 -18.31 15.51
C HIS A 6 -7.67 -18.42 14.39
N ALA A 7 -7.61 -19.60 13.75
CA ALA A 7 -6.83 -19.77 12.53
C ALA A 7 -7.62 -19.28 11.32
N PRO A 8 -7.00 -18.52 10.39
CA PRO A 8 -7.70 -18.07 9.18
C PRO A 8 -8.23 -19.23 8.35
N VAL A 9 -9.49 -19.12 7.91
CA VAL A 9 -10.16 -20.13 7.06
C VAL A 9 -10.07 -19.77 5.59
N ALA A 10 -10.22 -20.75 4.68
CA ALA A 10 -10.11 -20.51 3.24
C ALA A 10 -11.08 -19.40 2.76
N GLY A 11 -10.54 -18.40 2.05
CA GLY A 11 -11.26 -17.22 1.58
C GLY A 11 -11.31 -16.06 2.57
N GLU A 12 -10.84 -16.23 3.80
CA GLU A 12 -10.74 -15.16 4.77
C GLU A 12 -9.61 -14.20 4.41
N SER A 13 -9.92 -12.91 4.30
CA SER A 13 -8.93 -11.87 4.01
C SER A 13 -8.65 -11.05 5.27
N PHE A 14 -7.39 -10.66 5.45
CA PHE A 14 -6.97 -9.84 6.58
C PHE A 14 -5.71 -9.04 6.23
N ARG A 15 -5.56 -7.90 6.88
CA ARG A 15 -4.41 -7.02 6.72
C ARG A 15 -3.44 -7.20 7.87
N VAL A 16 -2.16 -7.33 7.56
CA VAL A 16 -1.08 -7.36 8.54
C VAL A 16 -0.17 -6.16 8.29
N THR A 17 0.10 -5.41 9.34
CA THR A 17 1.02 -4.29 9.27
C THR A 17 2.26 -4.61 10.08
N LEU A 18 3.43 -4.49 9.46
CA LEU A 18 4.73 -4.71 10.08
C LEU A 18 5.42 -3.38 10.33
N ASN A 19 5.94 -3.19 11.55
CA ASN A 19 6.98 -2.20 11.81
C ASN A 19 8.32 -2.79 11.36
N LEU A 20 8.98 -2.08 10.45
CA LEU A 20 10.32 -2.41 10.00
C LEU A 20 11.35 -1.81 10.94
N LYS A 21 12.55 -2.40 10.97
CA LYS A 21 13.69 -1.92 11.77
C LYS A 21 14.06 -0.45 11.54
N ASP A 22 13.74 0.07 10.36
CA ASP A 22 14.16 1.40 9.90
C ASP A 22 13.20 2.55 10.26
N GLY A 23 12.17 2.30 11.09
CA GLY A 23 11.18 3.33 11.39
C GLY A 23 9.87 3.20 10.60
N SER A 24 9.91 2.51 9.46
CA SER A 24 8.78 2.52 8.54
C SER A 24 7.81 1.37 8.77
N GLN A 25 6.63 1.49 8.16
CA GLN A 25 5.70 0.39 8.11
C GLN A 25 5.51 -0.15 6.70
N LYS A 26 5.27 -1.45 6.66
CA LYS A 26 4.85 -2.17 5.47
C LYS A 26 3.58 -2.94 5.78
N THR A 27 2.58 -2.73 4.93
CA THR A 27 1.27 -3.38 5.04
C THR A 27 1.19 -4.47 4.00
N TYR A 28 0.68 -5.62 4.42
CA TYR A 28 0.46 -6.79 3.59
C TYR A 28 -0.99 -7.22 3.74
N ASP A 29 -1.65 -7.43 2.60
CA ASP A 29 -3.02 -7.88 2.57
C ASP A 29 -3.05 -9.33 2.13
N PHE A 30 -3.52 -10.20 3.03
CA PHE A 30 -3.54 -11.63 2.86
C PHE A 30 -4.95 -12.14 2.58
N THR A 31 -5.02 -13.26 1.87
CA THR A 31 -6.21 -14.10 1.71
C THR A 31 -5.78 -15.54 2.00
N ALA A 32 -6.47 -16.16 2.96
CA ALA A 32 -6.21 -17.53 3.34
C ALA A 32 -6.64 -18.48 2.22
N SER A 33 -5.77 -19.40 1.83
CA SER A 33 -6.01 -20.36 0.76
C SER A 33 -5.48 -21.74 1.14
N ALA A 34 -6.26 -22.77 0.85
CA ALA A 34 -5.84 -24.16 1.02
C ALA A 34 -4.73 -24.56 0.02
N SER A 35 -4.54 -23.81 -1.07
CA SER A 35 -3.44 -24.05 -2.02
C SER A 35 -2.12 -23.43 -1.57
N ALA A 36 -2.14 -22.48 -0.63
CA ALA A 36 -0.95 -21.79 -0.17
C ALA A 36 -0.11 -22.70 0.73
N GLN A 37 1.18 -22.83 0.41
CA GLN A 37 2.12 -23.70 1.14
C GLN A 37 2.98 -22.93 2.14
N LYS A 38 3.08 -21.61 1.99
CA LYS A 38 3.85 -20.70 2.85
C LYS A 38 3.17 -19.34 2.87
N VAL A 39 3.46 -18.56 3.91
CA VAL A 39 3.01 -17.16 3.99
C VAL A 39 3.74 -16.34 2.94
N ALA A 40 3.01 -15.81 1.95
CA ALA A 40 3.55 -14.94 0.92
C ALA A 40 2.43 -14.08 0.35
N SER A 41 2.42 -12.77 0.62
CA SER A 41 1.36 -11.86 0.15
C SER A 41 1.13 -12.00 -1.36
N PRO A 42 -0.13 -12.19 -1.82
CA PRO A 42 -1.37 -12.12 -1.05
C PRO A 42 -1.82 -13.44 -0.39
N ASP A 43 -1.09 -14.54 -0.55
CA ASP A 43 -1.49 -15.86 -0.10
C ASP A 43 -1.08 -16.16 1.35
N PHE A 44 -2.02 -16.71 2.13
CA PHE A 44 -1.79 -17.23 3.47
C PHE A 44 -2.22 -18.69 3.58
N PRO A 45 -1.39 -19.60 4.14
CA PRO A 45 -1.75 -21.01 4.29
C PRO A 45 -2.88 -21.19 5.31
N VAL A 46 -3.83 -22.08 5.01
CA VAL A 46 -4.82 -22.53 5.99
C VAL A 46 -4.18 -23.62 6.87
N PHE A 47 -4.42 -23.55 8.18
CA PHE A 47 -3.93 -24.53 9.13
C PHE A 47 -5.08 -25.44 9.55
N GLU A 48 -4.88 -26.75 9.43
CA GLU A 48 -5.89 -27.73 9.86
C GLU A 48 -6.22 -27.54 11.35
N THR A 49 -7.52 -27.43 11.63
CA THR A 49 -8.05 -27.37 12.99
C THR A 49 -8.20 -28.78 13.54
N ASP A 50 -7.49 -29.07 14.62
CA ASP A 50 -7.71 -30.29 15.40
C ASP A 50 -8.99 -30.10 16.24
N PRO A 51 -10.03 -30.96 16.10
CA PRO A 51 -11.23 -30.88 16.93
C PRO A 51 -10.97 -31.00 18.43
N LEU A 52 -9.85 -31.62 18.83
CA LEU A 52 -9.44 -31.81 20.22
C LEU A 52 -8.59 -30.65 20.75
N ASP A 53 -7.98 -29.85 19.88
CA ASP A 53 -7.24 -28.63 20.23
C ASP A 53 -7.41 -27.55 19.15
N PRO A 54 -8.56 -26.85 19.14
CA PRO A 54 -8.80 -25.77 18.18
C PRO A 54 -7.80 -24.60 18.30
N ALA A 55 -7.19 -24.43 19.49
CA ALA A 55 -6.23 -23.35 19.75
C ALA A 55 -4.86 -23.61 19.09
N ALA A 56 -4.50 -24.88 18.85
CA ALA A 56 -3.25 -25.23 18.17
C ALA A 56 -3.15 -24.63 16.77
N ALA A 57 -4.25 -24.59 16.01
CA ALA A 57 -4.25 -24.02 14.67
C ALA A 57 -4.02 -22.50 14.69
N ALA A 58 -4.64 -21.79 15.62
CA ALA A 58 -4.43 -20.36 15.82
C ALA A 58 -2.97 -20.05 16.22
N GLY A 59 -2.39 -20.90 17.08
CA GLY A 59 -0.97 -20.84 17.45
C GLY A 59 -0.04 -21.03 16.24
N LYS A 60 -0.30 -22.02 15.38
CA LYS A 60 0.48 -22.23 14.14
C LYS A 60 0.37 -21.04 13.18
N ALA A 61 -0.83 -20.50 13.00
CA ALA A 61 -1.05 -19.31 12.17
C ALA A 61 -0.29 -18.09 12.72
N ARG A 62 -0.34 -17.89 14.04
CA ARG A 62 0.43 -16.86 14.73
C ARG A 62 1.93 -17.02 14.48
N ASP A 63 2.47 -18.23 14.67
CA ASP A 63 3.90 -18.51 14.53
C ASP A 63 4.36 -18.34 13.08
N ALA A 64 3.52 -18.69 12.10
CA ALA A 64 3.77 -18.47 10.69
C ALA A 64 3.84 -16.98 10.33
N LEU A 65 2.97 -16.15 10.91
CA LEU A 65 3.02 -14.68 10.75
C LEU A 65 4.27 -14.08 11.40
N ILE A 66 4.65 -14.54 12.59
CA ILE A 66 5.88 -14.11 13.27
C ILE A 66 7.11 -14.51 12.42
N ALA A 67 7.12 -15.72 11.87
CA ALA A 67 8.17 -16.16 10.96
C ALA A 67 8.23 -15.32 9.67
N PHE A 68 7.07 -14.95 9.11
CA PHE A 68 6.98 -14.06 7.94
C PHE A 68 7.51 -12.65 8.25
N ALA A 69 7.19 -12.09 9.41
CA ALA A 69 7.73 -10.80 9.84
C ALA A 69 9.27 -10.85 9.95
N GLY A 70 9.81 -12.00 10.34
CA GLY A 70 11.24 -12.18 10.54
C GLY A 70 11.71 -11.60 11.87
N LYS A 71 12.99 -11.81 12.20
CA LYS A 71 13.55 -11.49 13.53
C LYS A 71 13.68 -9.99 13.80
N GLU A 72 13.77 -9.18 12.77
CA GLU A 72 14.05 -7.74 12.89
C GLU A 72 12.81 -6.85 12.81
N ASN A 73 11.66 -7.42 12.40
CA ASN A 73 10.42 -6.68 12.27
C ASN A 73 9.41 -7.13 13.32
N THR A 74 8.45 -6.27 13.64
CA THR A 74 7.39 -6.60 14.59
C THR A 74 6.03 -6.45 13.92
N ILE A 75 5.13 -7.39 14.19
CA ILE A 75 3.74 -7.26 13.77
C ILE A 75 3.12 -6.16 14.62
N ALA A 76 2.75 -5.06 13.98
CA ALA A 76 2.16 -3.88 14.61
C ALA A 76 0.65 -4.03 14.78
N SER A 77 -0.02 -4.65 13.81
CA SER A 77 -1.46 -4.87 13.85
C SER A 77 -1.90 -5.97 12.90
N ILE A 78 -3.06 -6.56 13.20
CA ILE A 78 -3.81 -7.40 12.28
C ILE A 78 -5.25 -6.91 12.27
N GLN A 79 -5.80 -6.73 11.07
CA GLN A 79 -7.15 -6.24 10.88
C GLN A 79 -7.91 -7.22 9.98
N GLY A 80 -8.91 -7.92 10.54
CA GLY A 80 -9.71 -8.91 9.82
C GLY A 80 -10.68 -8.27 8.84
N GLY A 81 -10.71 -8.78 7.60
CA GLY A 81 -11.46 -8.22 6.50
C GLY A 81 -12.85 -8.79 6.29
N ASN A 82 -13.08 -10.08 6.54
CA ASN A 82 -14.40 -10.69 6.39
C ASN A 82 -14.88 -11.28 7.72
N THR A 83 -16.08 -11.84 7.77
CA THR A 83 -16.56 -12.62 8.92
C THR A 83 -16.25 -14.11 8.72
N PRO A 84 -15.68 -14.82 9.71
CA PRO A 84 -15.25 -14.32 11.02
C PRO A 84 -14.08 -13.34 10.90
N THR A 85 -14.10 -12.29 11.72
CA THR A 85 -13.07 -11.24 11.68
C THR A 85 -11.88 -11.70 12.50
N LEU A 86 -10.75 -11.96 11.85
CA LEU A 86 -9.49 -12.23 12.54
C LEU A 86 -9.12 -11.11 13.49
N THR A 87 -8.93 -11.45 14.77
CA THR A 87 -8.41 -10.52 15.76
C THR A 87 -7.12 -11.04 16.36
N ALA A 88 -6.16 -10.13 16.52
CA ALA A 88 -4.91 -10.42 17.18
C ALA A 88 -4.87 -9.74 18.55
N THR A 89 -4.38 -10.48 19.54
CA THR A 89 -4.00 -9.90 20.82
C THR A 89 -2.53 -9.49 20.76
N PHE A 90 -2.26 -8.32 21.30
CA PHE A 90 -0.92 -7.79 21.49
C PHE A 90 -0.74 -7.57 22.98
N ASP A 91 0.41 -7.94 23.53
CA ASP A 91 0.78 -7.45 24.85
C ASP A 91 0.86 -5.93 24.74
N GLY A 92 0.08 -5.22 25.56
CA GLY A 92 -0.04 -3.76 25.54
C GLY A 92 1.25 -3.01 25.90
N GLY A 93 2.38 -3.70 25.97
CA GLY A 93 3.61 -3.24 26.59
C GLY A 93 3.38 -3.00 28.08
N ALA A 94 3.95 -3.83 28.95
CA ALA A 94 4.08 -3.39 30.34
C ALA A 94 5.01 -2.17 30.36
N TYR A 95 4.69 -1.13 31.15
CA TYR A 95 5.66 -0.08 31.43
C TYR A 95 6.92 -0.74 31.95
N ALA A 96 8.04 -0.56 31.25
CA ALA A 96 9.29 -1.13 31.69
C ALA A 96 9.77 -0.35 32.92
N ALA A 97 9.68 -0.98 34.09
CA ALA A 97 10.27 -0.47 35.31
C ALA A 97 11.71 -0.98 35.40
N TYR A 98 12.67 -0.06 35.49
CA TYR A 98 14.09 -0.38 35.66
C TYR A 98 14.59 0.27 36.94
N ASP A 99 15.21 -0.54 37.80
CA ASP A 99 15.94 -0.06 38.97
C ASP A 99 17.39 0.22 38.59
N ILE A 100 17.78 1.49 38.60
CA ILE A 100 19.16 1.92 38.35
C ILE A 100 19.75 2.32 39.70
N SER A 101 20.78 1.58 40.13
CA SER A 101 21.49 1.83 41.39
C SER A 101 22.96 2.15 41.13
N LEU A 102 23.52 3.04 41.94
CA LEU A 102 24.95 3.33 41.96
C LEU A 102 25.63 2.39 42.96
N LEU A 103 26.51 1.49 42.48
CA LEU A 103 27.27 0.59 43.35
C LEU A 103 28.38 1.32 44.14
N SER A 104 28.84 2.44 43.60
CA SER A 104 29.83 3.34 44.22
C SER A 104 29.62 4.77 43.72
N GLN A 105 30.27 5.73 44.36
CA GLN A 105 30.32 7.11 43.88
C GLN A 105 30.92 7.15 42.45
N PRO A 106 30.23 7.76 41.48
CA PRO A 106 30.80 7.95 40.15
C PRO A 106 31.92 9.00 40.19
N SER A 107 32.89 8.86 39.29
CA SER A 107 33.92 9.87 39.03
C SER A 107 33.40 10.92 38.07
N ALA A 108 33.90 12.16 38.16
CA ALA A 108 33.57 13.18 37.18
C ALA A 108 34.02 12.73 35.78
N GLY A 109 33.11 12.82 34.81
CA GLY A 109 33.31 12.30 33.46
C GLY A 109 32.70 10.92 33.21
N ASP A 110 32.29 10.18 34.25
CA ASP A 110 31.56 8.91 34.07
C ASP A 110 30.21 9.17 33.40
N SER A 111 29.82 8.32 32.45
CA SER A 111 28.56 8.47 31.72
C SER A 111 27.66 7.24 31.86
N ILE A 112 26.36 7.49 31.95
CA ILE A 112 25.31 6.48 31.78
C ILE A 112 24.55 6.77 30.49
N THR A 113 24.37 5.75 29.66
CA THR A 113 23.58 5.84 28.43
C THR A 113 22.41 4.88 28.50
N VAL A 114 21.20 5.43 28.37
CA VAL A 114 19.95 4.66 28.28
C VAL A 114 19.46 4.73 26.84
N GLN A 115 19.34 3.57 26.19
CA GLN A 115 18.74 3.46 24.87
C GLN A 115 17.24 3.23 25.02
N LEU A 116 16.46 4.11 24.41
CA LEU A 116 15.00 4.07 24.37
C LEU A 116 14.58 3.55 22.99
N ALA A 117 13.91 2.41 22.95
CA ALA A 117 13.26 1.94 21.74
C ALA A 117 12.04 2.83 21.42
N LEU A 118 11.90 3.22 20.16
CA LEU A 118 10.79 3.99 19.64
C LEU A 118 9.77 3.05 18.98
N HIS A 119 8.51 3.48 18.91
CA HIS A 119 7.43 2.70 18.29
C HIS A 119 7.63 2.46 16.79
N ASP A 120 8.47 3.27 16.15
CA ASP A 120 8.83 3.12 14.76
C ASP A 120 9.89 2.00 14.55
N GLY A 121 10.49 1.45 15.61
CA GLY A 121 11.53 0.42 15.53
C GLY A 121 12.96 0.96 15.61
N THR A 122 13.11 2.29 15.59
CA THR A 122 14.40 2.95 15.82
C THR A 122 14.67 3.14 17.32
N THR A 123 15.87 3.63 17.66
CA THR A 123 16.26 3.90 19.05
C THR A 123 16.72 5.34 19.20
N THR A 124 16.43 5.96 20.34
CA THR A 124 17.07 7.21 20.77
C THR A 124 17.88 6.99 22.04
N SER A 125 18.98 7.72 22.21
CA SER A 125 19.87 7.56 23.37
C SER A 125 19.77 8.77 24.28
N VAL A 126 19.67 8.52 25.58
CA VAL A 126 19.79 9.50 26.64
C VAL A 126 21.11 9.24 27.35
N THR A 127 22.06 10.17 27.21
CA THR A 127 23.35 10.09 27.90
C THR A 127 23.42 11.16 28.97
N LEU A 128 23.81 10.77 30.18
CA LEU A 128 24.07 11.68 31.30
C LEU A 128 25.50 11.49 31.80
N THR A 129 26.21 12.58 32.00
CA THR A 129 27.59 12.57 32.49
C THR A 129 27.66 13.12 33.92
N ALA A 130 28.40 12.43 34.79
CA ALA A 130 28.64 12.85 36.15
C ALA A 130 29.60 14.04 36.19
N THR A 131 29.30 15.07 36.99
CA THR A 131 30.15 16.27 37.12
C THR A 131 30.33 16.70 38.57
N ASN A 132 31.52 17.22 38.91
CA ASN A 132 31.80 17.81 40.23
C ASN A 132 31.28 19.26 40.36
N GLY A 133 30.78 19.85 39.28
CA GLY A 133 30.27 21.22 39.26
C GLY A 133 28.74 21.29 39.19
N THR A 134 28.21 22.48 38.91
CA THR A 134 26.78 22.67 38.65
C THR A 134 26.36 21.83 37.45
N ALA A 135 25.35 20.97 37.65
CA ALA A 135 24.80 20.17 36.55
C ALA A 135 24.13 21.06 35.49
N SER A 136 24.37 20.72 34.23
CA SER A 136 23.68 21.25 33.05
C SER A 136 22.91 20.13 32.33
N THR A 137 22.20 20.47 31.25
CA THR A 137 21.51 19.50 30.39
C THR A 137 22.46 18.39 29.95
N GLY A 138 22.08 17.12 30.20
CA GLY A 138 22.93 15.97 29.88
C GLY A 138 23.96 15.62 30.96
N SER A 139 23.84 16.19 32.16
CA SER A 139 24.74 15.86 33.28
C SER A 139 23.99 15.80 34.62
N PHE A 140 24.63 15.16 35.61
CA PHE A 140 24.15 15.13 36.99
C PHE A 140 25.30 15.44 37.95
N ALA A 141 25.00 16.18 39.02
CA ALA A 141 25.99 16.62 39.98
C ALA A 141 26.37 15.49 40.95
N ILE A 142 27.67 15.32 41.16
CA ILE A 142 28.27 14.45 42.18
C ILE A 142 28.29 15.23 43.50
N ASP A 143 27.76 14.62 44.55
CA ASP A 143 27.70 15.18 45.90
C ASP A 143 28.45 14.26 46.90
N PRO A 144 29.09 14.79 47.95
CA PRO A 144 29.77 13.96 48.95
C PRO A 144 28.90 12.86 49.59
N ASN A 145 27.57 13.03 49.60
CA ASN A 145 26.63 11.98 49.98
C ASN A 145 26.19 11.15 48.74
N PRO A 146 26.45 9.84 48.71
CA PRO A 146 26.02 8.96 47.62
C PRO A 146 24.50 8.97 47.37
N THR A 147 23.69 9.16 48.42
CA THR A 147 22.23 9.23 48.32
C THR A 147 21.79 10.48 47.55
N THR A 148 22.45 11.61 47.80
CA THR A 148 22.21 12.86 47.06
C THR A 148 22.62 12.72 45.60
N THR A 149 23.75 12.06 45.32
CA THR A 149 24.20 11.78 43.95
C THR A 149 23.19 10.91 43.20
N ALA A 150 22.66 9.87 43.83
CA ALA A 150 21.60 9.04 43.25
C ALA A 150 20.30 9.85 43.00
N GLY A 151 19.94 10.75 43.91
CA GLY A 151 18.82 11.68 43.73
C GLY A 151 19.02 12.63 42.54
N ASN A 152 20.23 13.18 42.38
CA ASN A 152 20.60 14.04 41.25
C ASN A 152 20.54 13.28 39.93
N LEU A 153 21.06 12.05 39.88
CA LEU A 153 20.95 11.17 38.71
C LEU A 153 19.48 10.88 38.36
N LYS A 154 18.65 10.54 39.35
CA LYS A 154 17.21 10.29 39.15
C LYS A 154 16.51 11.51 38.55
N ALA A 155 16.78 12.70 39.10
CA ALA A 155 16.16 13.95 38.61
C ALA A 155 16.63 14.29 37.18
N ALA A 156 17.92 14.15 36.89
CA ALA A 156 18.48 14.36 35.57
C ALA A 156 17.91 13.37 34.54
N LEU A 157 17.81 12.09 34.91
CA LEU A 157 17.23 11.05 34.07
C LEU A 157 15.74 11.27 33.82
N ALA A 158 14.96 11.63 34.84
CA ALA A 158 13.55 11.97 34.68
C ALA A 158 13.36 13.15 33.71
N THR A 159 14.18 14.19 33.84
CA THR A 159 14.15 15.36 32.94
C THR A 159 14.51 14.98 31.51
N ALA A 160 15.56 14.17 31.33
CA ALA A 160 16.01 13.74 30.01
C ALA A 160 15.01 12.78 29.34
N LEU A 161 14.39 11.86 30.09
CA LEU A 161 13.30 11.02 29.59
C LEU A 161 12.07 11.86 29.23
N ALA A 162 11.70 12.86 30.03
CA ALA A 162 10.60 13.76 29.72
C ALA A 162 10.85 14.54 28.42
N ALA A 163 12.09 15.02 28.21
CA ALA A 163 12.49 15.69 26.97
C ALA A 163 12.46 14.73 25.76
N ALA A 164 12.94 13.49 25.92
CA ALA A 164 12.85 12.47 24.87
C ALA A 164 11.39 12.12 24.53
N ALA A 165 10.55 11.99 25.56
CA ALA A 165 9.11 11.75 25.42
C ALA A 165 8.42 12.87 24.64
N ALA A 166 8.67 14.12 25.01
CA ALA A 166 8.08 15.30 24.38
C ALA A 166 8.63 15.60 22.97
N GLY A 167 9.87 15.20 22.68
CA GLY A 167 10.52 15.41 21.38
C GLY A 167 10.41 14.20 20.44
N PRO A 168 11.46 13.36 20.35
CA PRO A 168 11.56 12.28 19.37
C PRO A 168 10.46 11.21 19.47
N LEU A 169 9.99 10.86 20.68
CA LEU A 169 8.91 9.87 20.85
C LEU A 169 7.57 10.42 20.34
N SER A 170 7.28 11.68 20.67
CA SER A 170 6.10 12.39 20.17
C SER A 170 6.11 12.50 18.65
N ALA A 171 7.24 12.92 18.06
CA ALA A 171 7.40 12.99 16.60
C ALA A 171 7.24 11.62 15.91
N SER A 172 7.81 10.56 16.49
CA SER A 172 7.63 9.17 16.02
C SER A 172 6.15 8.77 16.03
N SER A 173 5.45 9.09 17.12
CA SER A 173 4.01 8.79 17.28
C SER A 173 3.14 9.55 16.27
N THR A 174 3.47 10.80 15.97
CA THR A 174 2.77 11.60 14.94
C THR A 174 2.92 10.98 13.56
N VAL A 175 4.13 10.60 13.16
CA VAL A 175 4.37 9.95 11.85
C VAL A 175 3.65 8.62 11.75
N ARG A 176 3.67 7.82 12.83
CA ARG A 176 2.94 6.56 12.95
C ARG A 176 1.43 6.76 12.80
N ALA A 177 0.85 7.73 13.51
CA ALA A 177 -0.57 8.04 13.40
C ALA A 177 -0.97 8.49 11.99
N SER A 178 -0.14 9.31 11.34
CA SER A 178 -0.37 9.72 9.94
C SER A 178 -0.36 8.52 8.98
N GLN A 179 0.64 7.64 9.10
CA GLN A 179 0.71 6.44 8.26
C GLN A 179 -0.51 5.52 8.47
N ASP A 180 -0.92 5.30 9.72
CA ASP A 180 -2.11 4.49 10.03
C ASP A 180 -3.37 5.11 9.41
N PHE A 181 -3.53 6.43 9.50
CA PHE A 181 -4.68 7.13 8.92
C PHE A 181 -4.74 6.99 7.38
N PHE A 182 -3.63 7.19 6.67
CA PHE A 182 -3.60 7.09 5.20
C PHE A 182 -3.58 5.65 4.68
N SER A 183 -3.22 4.67 5.52
CA SER A 183 -3.35 3.25 5.16
C SER A 183 -4.81 2.76 5.14
N ALA A 184 -5.71 3.51 5.77
CA ALA A 184 -7.10 3.11 5.93
C ALA A 184 -7.92 3.31 4.65
N THR A 185 -8.90 2.43 4.44
CA THR A 185 -9.80 2.43 3.28
C THR A 185 -11.22 2.00 3.71
N THR A 186 -12.16 2.03 2.76
CA THR A 186 -13.52 1.53 2.95
C THR A 186 -13.63 0.01 2.87
N ALA A 187 -12.55 -0.70 2.52
CA ALA A 187 -12.57 -2.15 2.56
C ALA A 187 -12.68 -2.63 4.01
N SER A 188 -13.45 -3.70 4.18
CA SER A 188 -13.64 -4.29 5.49
C SER A 188 -12.30 -4.75 6.06
N GLY A 189 -12.09 -4.54 7.36
CA GLY A 189 -10.80 -4.77 8.01
C GLY A 189 -9.71 -3.77 7.67
N GLN A 190 -10.01 -2.63 7.07
CA GLN A 190 -9.01 -1.60 6.76
C GLN A 190 -9.41 -0.23 7.32
N ALA A 191 -10.17 -0.22 8.42
CA ALA A 191 -10.60 1.00 9.06
C ALA A 191 -9.42 1.77 9.71
N PRO A 192 -9.53 3.12 9.85
CA PRO A 192 -8.52 3.91 10.53
C PRO A 192 -8.34 3.43 11.96
N LYS A 193 -7.09 3.19 12.34
CA LYS A 193 -6.75 2.82 13.72
C LYS A 193 -7.04 3.98 14.65
N ARG A 194 -7.65 3.65 15.79
CA ARG A 194 -7.98 4.62 16.83
C ARG A 194 -7.34 4.20 18.14
N ILE A 195 -7.12 5.18 19.00
CA ILE A 195 -6.79 4.95 20.40
C ILE A 195 -8.08 5.09 21.20
N ASP A 196 -8.45 4.04 21.91
CA ASP A 196 -9.49 4.05 22.93
C ASP A 196 -8.84 4.34 24.28
N THR A 197 -9.17 5.49 24.84
CA THR A 197 -8.67 5.99 26.13
C THR A 197 -9.70 5.89 27.25
N THR A 198 -10.80 5.16 27.04
CA THR A 198 -11.86 5.00 28.06
C THR A 198 -11.42 4.13 29.24
N GLY A 199 -10.41 3.27 29.05
CA GLY A 199 -9.79 2.45 30.09
C GLY A 199 -8.54 3.08 30.71
N ALA A 200 -8.02 2.46 31.78
CA ALA A 200 -6.79 2.90 32.46
C ALA A 200 -5.53 2.78 31.57
N THR A 201 -5.53 1.84 30.62
CA THR A 201 -4.52 1.67 29.59
C THR A 201 -5.15 1.94 28.22
N PRO A 202 -4.60 2.89 27.44
CA PRO A 202 -5.07 3.11 26.08
C PRO A 202 -4.92 1.85 25.24
N THR A 203 -5.95 1.50 24.47
CA THR A 203 -5.91 0.34 23.55
C THR A 203 -6.15 0.78 22.12
N TYR A 204 -5.57 0.06 21.16
CA TYR A 204 -5.93 0.26 19.77
C TYR A 204 -7.31 -0.34 19.49
N LYS A 205 -8.11 0.36 18.70
CA LYS A 205 -9.37 -0.13 18.15
C LYS A 205 -9.29 -0.09 16.63
N ASP A 206 -9.59 -1.22 16.02
CA ASP A 206 -9.60 -1.42 14.57
C ASP A 206 -10.99 -1.21 13.93
N ALA A 207 -12.01 -0.85 14.73
CA ALA A 207 -13.35 -0.55 14.23
C ALA A 207 -13.55 0.97 14.06
N ALA A 208 -13.96 1.38 12.85
CA ALA A 208 -14.36 2.77 12.60
C ALA A 208 -15.68 3.07 13.32
N LEU A 209 -15.72 4.16 14.10
CA LEU A 209 -16.98 4.79 14.49
C LEU A 209 -17.49 5.67 13.35
N THR A 210 -18.78 6.00 13.37
CA THR A 210 -19.41 6.99 12.48
C THR A 210 -18.70 8.36 12.47
N SER A 211 -17.97 8.70 13.54
CA SER A 211 -17.19 9.93 13.66
C SER A 211 -15.78 9.85 13.06
N THR A 212 -15.40 8.70 12.47
CA THR A 212 -14.05 8.48 11.95
C THR A 212 -14.02 8.82 10.46
N VAL A 213 -13.18 9.76 10.07
CA VAL A 213 -12.98 10.08 8.65
C VAL A 213 -12.12 9.00 8.01
N ILE A 214 -12.63 8.40 6.94
CA ILE A 214 -11.83 7.59 6.01
C ILE A 214 -11.48 8.48 4.83
N TRP A 215 -10.18 8.77 4.67
CA TRP A 215 -9.72 9.74 3.66
C TRP A 215 -9.99 9.27 2.24
N TYR A 216 -9.89 7.96 1.98
CA TYR A 216 -10.10 7.37 0.67
C TYR A 216 -11.39 6.56 0.62
N GLN A 217 -12.33 6.99 -0.23
CA GLN A 217 -13.62 6.34 -0.44
C GLN A 217 -13.74 5.67 -1.81
N GLY A 218 -12.63 5.58 -2.57
CA GLY A 218 -12.61 4.94 -3.89
C GLY A 218 -12.51 3.42 -3.81
N ASP A 219 -11.97 2.82 -4.86
CA ASP A 219 -11.80 1.37 -4.98
C ASP A 219 -10.79 0.81 -3.96
N ALA A 220 -11.31 0.11 -2.97
CA ALA A 220 -10.54 -0.49 -1.89
C ALA A 220 -10.20 -1.98 -2.11
N ALA A 221 -10.37 -2.52 -3.32
CA ALA A 221 -10.08 -3.92 -3.61
C ALA A 221 -8.59 -4.27 -3.38
N ASN A 222 -8.29 -5.45 -2.86
CA ASN A 222 -6.92 -5.93 -2.73
C ASN A 222 -6.41 -6.57 -4.04
N THR A 223 -6.49 -5.82 -5.14
CA THR A 223 -6.06 -6.24 -6.47
C THR A 223 -5.04 -5.26 -7.05
N ASP A 224 -4.44 -5.59 -8.19
CA ASP A 224 -3.56 -4.64 -8.89
C ASP A 224 -4.33 -3.33 -9.20
N PRO A 225 -3.88 -2.16 -8.70
CA PRO A 225 -4.46 -0.86 -9.06
C PRO A 225 -4.54 -0.61 -10.56
N ARG A 226 -3.59 -1.12 -11.35
CA ARG A 226 -3.55 -0.95 -12.81
C ARG A 226 -4.72 -1.64 -13.49
N ALA A 227 -5.12 -2.80 -12.96
CA ALA A 227 -6.18 -3.63 -13.52
C ALA A 227 -7.60 -3.06 -13.31
N THR A 228 -7.75 -1.96 -12.56
CA THR A 228 -9.05 -1.34 -12.28
C THR A 228 -9.72 -0.73 -13.52
N ALA A 229 -8.94 -0.42 -14.56
CA ALA A 229 -9.45 -0.02 -15.86
C ALA A 229 -8.50 -0.49 -16.97
N SER A 230 -9.07 -0.95 -18.09
CA SER A 230 -8.31 -1.42 -19.25
C SER A 230 -8.87 -0.88 -20.56
N ILE A 231 -7.99 -0.66 -21.54
CA ILE A 231 -8.36 -0.32 -22.91
C ILE A 231 -7.98 -1.49 -23.82
N ARG A 232 -8.95 -1.96 -24.62
CA ARG A 232 -8.70 -2.89 -25.72
C ARG A 232 -8.09 -2.11 -26.90
N ALA A 233 -6.79 -2.26 -27.10
CA ALA A 233 -6.02 -1.53 -28.11
C ALA A 233 -5.80 -2.32 -29.42
N GLY A 234 -6.26 -3.57 -29.47
CA GLY A 234 -6.21 -4.45 -30.65
C GLY A 234 -7.01 -5.73 -30.39
N ALA A 235 -7.02 -6.70 -31.31
CA ALA A 235 -7.85 -7.90 -31.17
C ALA A 235 -7.59 -8.67 -29.86
N ASN A 236 -6.32 -8.81 -29.46
CA ASN A 236 -5.89 -9.57 -28.28
C ASN A 236 -4.96 -8.75 -27.36
N LEU A 237 -5.11 -7.43 -27.35
CA LEU A 237 -4.27 -6.54 -26.55
C LEU A 237 -5.15 -5.66 -25.66
N ASP A 238 -5.22 -6.00 -24.38
CA ASP A 238 -5.74 -5.13 -23.33
C ASP A 238 -4.59 -4.45 -22.62
N VAL A 239 -4.65 -3.12 -22.52
CA VAL A 239 -3.68 -2.31 -21.80
C VAL A 239 -4.32 -1.80 -20.53
N ALA A 240 -3.75 -2.19 -19.39
CA ALA A 240 -4.16 -1.70 -18.08
C ALA A 240 -3.73 -0.23 -17.90
N ILE A 241 -4.68 0.62 -17.53
CA ILE A 241 -4.48 2.07 -17.33
C ILE A 241 -5.15 2.59 -16.07
N GLY A 242 -5.79 1.71 -15.29
CA GLY A 242 -6.43 2.06 -14.03
C GLY A 242 -5.42 2.55 -13.01
N ALA A 243 -5.88 3.29 -11.99
CA ALA A 243 -5.04 3.86 -10.95
C ALA A 243 -5.85 4.10 -9.69
N ARG A 244 -5.19 4.13 -8.52
CA ARG A 244 -5.89 4.36 -7.25
C ARG A 244 -5.14 5.34 -6.37
N ALA A 245 -5.87 6.28 -5.78
CA ALA A 245 -5.22 7.28 -4.93
C ALA A 245 -4.63 6.67 -3.65
N ASN A 246 -5.16 5.53 -3.18
CA ASN A 246 -4.66 4.80 -2.03
C ASN A 246 -3.51 3.83 -2.37
N GLU A 247 -2.75 4.04 -3.44
CA GLU A 247 -1.52 3.27 -3.66
C GLU A 247 -0.47 3.60 -2.59
N VAL A 248 0.26 2.59 -2.11
CA VAL A 248 1.22 2.72 -0.99
C VAL A 248 2.21 3.88 -1.14
N PRO A 249 2.83 4.16 -2.31
CA PRO A 249 3.74 5.29 -2.45
C PRO A 249 3.04 6.65 -2.22
N ILE A 250 1.80 6.78 -2.70
CA ILE A 250 0.97 7.98 -2.53
C ILE A 250 0.58 8.14 -1.07
N GLN A 251 0.16 7.05 -0.40
CA GLN A 251 -0.15 7.04 1.03
C GLN A 251 1.04 7.53 1.88
N LYS A 252 2.27 7.06 1.56
CA LYS A 252 3.49 7.48 2.27
C LYS A 252 3.77 8.97 2.12
N ALA A 253 3.64 9.51 0.90
CA ALA A 253 3.80 10.93 0.65
C ALA A 253 2.78 11.77 1.42
N LEU A 254 1.49 11.41 1.34
CA LEU A 254 0.42 12.07 2.07
C LEU A 254 0.62 12.01 3.59
N ALA A 255 1.02 10.85 4.12
CA ALA A 255 1.32 10.68 5.54
C ALA A 255 2.48 11.58 6.00
N GLY A 256 3.52 11.75 5.18
CA GLY A 256 4.62 12.66 5.47
C GLY A 256 4.16 14.12 5.52
N PHE A 257 3.41 14.58 4.52
CA PHE A 257 2.86 15.94 4.54
C PHE A 257 1.90 16.18 5.72
N ALA A 258 1.06 15.19 6.03
CA ALA A 258 0.15 15.28 7.16
C ALA A 258 0.87 15.28 8.51
N ALA A 259 1.93 14.49 8.67
CA ALA A 259 2.74 14.50 9.89
C ALA A 259 3.29 15.90 10.17
N LEU A 260 3.77 16.61 9.14
CA LEU A 260 4.22 18.00 9.25
C LEU A 260 3.05 18.98 9.49
N ALA A 261 1.90 18.75 8.85
CA ALA A 261 0.73 19.63 8.97
C ALA A 261 0.07 19.54 10.36
N VAL A 262 0.01 18.36 10.97
CA VAL A 262 -0.59 18.11 12.29
C VAL A 262 0.22 18.76 13.40
N ASP A 263 1.54 18.83 13.27
CA ASP A 263 2.36 19.48 14.28
C ASP A 263 2.26 21.00 14.23
N GLY A 264 1.97 21.54 13.04
CA GLY A 264 1.82 22.95 12.79
C GLY A 264 3.12 23.72 12.95
N LEU A 265 3.38 24.64 12.03
CA LEU A 265 4.14 25.87 12.28
C LEU A 265 3.45 26.77 13.34
N ALA A 266 2.57 26.21 14.16
CA ALA A 266 1.62 26.86 15.03
C ALA A 266 1.63 26.14 16.38
N ASP A 267 2.76 26.27 17.08
CA ASP A 267 2.78 26.24 18.53
C ASP A 267 2.79 27.68 19.06
N PRO A 268 1.64 28.39 19.06
CA PRO A 268 1.56 29.75 19.57
C PRO A 268 1.86 29.84 21.08
N LYS A 269 2.09 28.72 21.76
CA LYS A 269 2.41 28.63 23.20
C LYS A 269 3.86 28.25 23.49
N ALA A 270 4.70 27.98 22.47
CA ALA A 270 6.08 27.50 22.63
C ALA A 270 6.22 26.30 23.59
N THR A 271 5.22 25.41 23.59
CA THR A 271 5.17 24.18 24.40
C THR A 271 5.88 22.99 23.75
N THR A 272 6.16 23.06 22.45
CA THR A 272 6.93 22.07 21.71
C THR A 272 8.40 22.20 22.08
N THR A 273 8.94 21.14 22.68
CA THR A 273 10.36 21.07 23.00
C THR A 273 11.18 21.30 21.72
N PRO A 274 12.24 22.14 21.71
CA PRO A 274 13.03 22.45 20.51
C PRO A 274 13.52 21.23 19.70
N GLY A 275 13.55 20.03 20.29
CA GLY A 275 13.87 18.78 19.59
C GLY A 275 12.72 18.13 18.82
N ARG A 276 11.45 18.48 19.06
CA ARG A 276 10.29 17.84 18.41
C ARG A 276 10.20 18.15 16.93
N LEU A 277 10.27 19.43 16.56
CA LEU A 277 10.21 19.86 15.15
C LEU A 277 11.39 19.29 14.35
N ALA A 278 12.60 19.29 14.93
CA ALA A 278 13.78 18.71 14.30
C ALA A 278 13.61 17.19 14.08
N ALA A 279 13.14 16.46 15.10
CA ALA A 279 12.86 15.04 14.99
C ALA A 279 11.75 14.74 13.97
N LEU A 280 10.69 15.54 13.94
CA LEU A 280 9.59 15.39 12.99
C LEU A 280 10.04 15.67 11.55
N SER A 281 10.83 16.73 11.36
CA SER A 281 11.38 17.08 10.05
C SER A 281 12.24 15.94 9.51
N SER A 282 13.18 15.43 10.32
CA SER A 282 14.01 14.27 9.95
C SER A 282 13.16 13.07 9.56
N LYS A 283 12.19 12.67 10.38
CA LYS A 283 11.34 11.51 10.11
C LYS A 283 10.44 11.71 8.88
N THR A 284 10.00 12.94 8.64
CA THR A 284 9.22 13.29 7.45
C THR A 284 10.07 13.18 6.19
N TYR A 285 11.31 13.68 6.21
CA TYR A 285 12.26 13.48 5.11
C TYR A 285 12.51 11.99 4.84
N ASP A 286 12.72 11.19 5.89
CA ASP A 286 12.90 9.74 5.75
C ASP A 286 11.67 9.07 5.15
N LEU A 287 10.46 9.51 5.53
CA LEU A 287 9.21 8.96 4.99
C LEU A 287 8.99 9.35 3.53
N LEU A 288 9.24 10.60 3.16
CA LEU A 288 9.16 11.06 1.77
C LEU A 288 10.21 10.35 0.90
N GLY A 289 11.44 10.19 1.39
CA GLY A 289 12.48 9.44 0.69
C GLY A 289 12.07 7.99 0.44
N LYS A 290 11.34 7.36 1.37
CA LYS A 290 10.81 5.99 1.18
C LYS A 290 9.67 5.93 0.16
N ALA A 291 8.85 6.97 0.04
CA ALA A 291 7.83 7.07 -1.00
C ALA A 291 8.42 7.06 -2.42
N SER A 292 9.71 7.37 -2.56
CA SER A 292 10.45 7.28 -3.82
C SER A 292 11.21 5.96 -4.03
N ASN A 293 11.23 5.03 -3.07
CA ASN A 293 12.13 3.87 -3.13
C ASN A 293 11.47 2.48 -2.91
N ASP A 294 10.39 2.34 -2.14
CA ASP A 294 9.77 1.01 -1.92
C ASP A 294 8.35 1.07 -1.34
N PRO A 295 7.30 0.68 -2.08
CA PRO A 295 7.16 0.91 -3.52
C PRO A 295 7.27 2.41 -3.82
N SER A 296 7.71 2.76 -5.04
CA SER A 296 8.02 4.15 -5.40
C SER A 296 6.94 4.82 -6.26
N LEU A 297 6.84 6.15 -6.16
CA LEU A 297 6.00 6.96 -7.07
C LEU A 297 6.52 6.86 -8.52
N GLU A 298 7.82 6.72 -8.68
CA GLU A 298 8.52 6.57 -9.95
C GLU A 298 8.16 5.23 -10.61
N ALA A 299 7.91 4.16 -9.83
CA ALA A 299 7.41 2.90 -10.37
C ALA A 299 6.01 3.07 -10.98
N ILE A 300 5.11 3.79 -10.32
CA ILE A 300 3.77 4.11 -10.87
C ILE A 300 3.91 4.87 -12.18
N ALA A 301 4.79 5.89 -12.24
CA ALA A 301 5.05 6.64 -13.46
C ALA A 301 5.63 5.76 -14.58
N THR A 302 6.50 4.81 -14.23
CA THR A 302 7.09 3.85 -15.17
C THR A 302 6.02 2.91 -15.75
N ASP A 303 5.12 2.38 -14.92
CA ASP A 303 4.01 1.53 -15.36
C ASP A 303 3.10 2.27 -16.35
N PHE A 304 2.76 3.53 -16.05
CA PHE A 304 2.01 4.38 -16.97
C PHE A 304 2.78 4.69 -18.26
N GLY A 305 4.10 4.89 -18.18
CA GLY A 305 4.96 5.09 -19.34
C GLY A 305 4.97 3.87 -20.27
N LEU A 306 5.04 2.67 -19.69
CA LEU A 306 4.96 1.41 -20.44
C LEU A 306 3.58 1.24 -21.10
N ALA A 307 2.50 1.51 -20.36
CA ALA A 307 1.14 1.49 -20.91
C ALA A 307 0.99 2.48 -22.08
N ALA A 308 1.47 3.72 -21.92
CA ALA A 308 1.42 4.75 -22.97
C ALA A 308 2.25 4.38 -24.21
N SER A 309 3.42 3.78 -24.03
CA SER A 309 4.26 3.27 -25.12
C SER A 309 3.54 2.15 -25.88
N THR A 310 2.93 1.20 -25.15
CA THR A 310 2.16 0.09 -25.72
C THR A 310 0.97 0.60 -26.54
N LEU A 311 0.23 1.58 -26.03
CA LEU A 311 -0.88 2.21 -26.74
C LEU A 311 -0.42 2.96 -28.00
N THR A 312 0.75 3.63 -27.95
CA THR A 312 1.34 4.30 -29.12
C THR A 312 1.69 3.28 -30.21
N SER A 313 2.32 2.16 -29.84
CA SER A 313 2.63 1.06 -30.77
C SER A 313 1.37 0.45 -31.37
N ALA A 314 0.35 0.20 -30.55
CA ALA A 314 -0.93 -0.33 -31.00
C ALA A 314 -1.65 0.64 -31.96
N LYS A 315 -1.61 1.95 -31.68
CA LYS A 315 -2.15 2.99 -32.58
C LYS A 315 -1.47 2.95 -33.95
N SER A 316 -0.14 2.85 -34.00
CA SER A 316 0.61 2.74 -35.25
C SER A 316 0.23 1.48 -36.03
N GLN A 317 0.13 0.33 -35.36
CA GLN A 317 -0.28 -0.93 -35.99
C GLN A 317 -1.72 -0.88 -36.53
N ASN A 318 -2.65 -0.31 -35.77
CA ASN A 318 -4.03 -0.15 -36.20
C ASN A 318 -4.14 0.82 -37.40
N ALA A 319 -3.33 1.89 -37.42
CA ALA A 319 -3.28 2.80 -38.56
C ALA A 319 -2.77 2.10 -39.83
N ALA A 320 -1.71 1.29 -39.73
CA ALA A 320 -1.20 0.49 -40.83
C ALA A 320 -2.25 -0.53 -41.32
N THR A 321 -2.90 -1.23 -40.39
CA THR A 321 -3.97 -2.19 -40.70
C THR A 321 -5.13 -1.50 -41.42
N ARG A 322 -5.53 -0.31 -40.95
CA ARG A 322 -6.58 0.49 -41.61
C ARG A 322 -6.20 0.85 -43.04
N LEU A 323 -4.95 1.26 -43.28
CA LEU A 323 -4.46 1.58 -44.63
C LEU A 323 -4.49 0.34 -45.54
N THR A 324 -4.07 -0.82 -45.04
CA THR A 324 -4.16 -2.08 -45.80
C THR A 324 -5.60 -2.44 -46.13
N LEU A 325 -6.52 -2.33 -45.18
CA LEU A 325 -7.94 -2.59 -45.41
C LEU A 325 -8.54 -1.59 -46.40
N GLN A 326 -8.18 -0.30 -46.31
CA GLN A 326 -8.63 0.71 -47.27
C GLN A 326 -8.13 0.39 -48.68
N ASN A 327 -6.86 0.02 -48.86
CA ASN A 327 -6.34 -0.36 -50.16
C ASN A 327 -7.07 -1.58 -50.76
N VAL A 328 -7.47 -2.54 -49.93
CA VAL A 328 -8.28 -3.69 -50.37
C VAL A 328 -9.68 -3.25 -50.79
N VAL A 329 -10.33 -2.38 -50.00
CA VAL A 329 -11.64 -1.81 -50.35
C VAL A 329 -11.56 -1.01 -51.63
N ASP A 330 -10.60 -0.10 -51.77
CA ASP A 330 -10.38 0.70 -52.98
C ASP A 330 -10.11 -0.20 -54.19
N GLY A 331 -9.37 -1.30 -54.02
CA GLY A 331 -9.14 -2.27 -55.08
C GLY A 331 -10.40 -3.05 -55.52
N VAL A 332 -11.36 -3.27 -54.60
CA VAL A 332 -12.65 -3.92 -54.91
C VAL A 332 -13.65 -2.92 -55.50
N GLU A 333 -13.74 -1.72 -54.93
CA GLU A 333 -14.64 -0.66 -55.38
C GLU A 333 -14.19 -0.05 -56.70
N SER A 334 -12.88 0.05 -56.93
CA SER A 334 -12.29 0.39 -58.23
C SER A 334 -12.22 -0.83 -59.13
N ALA A 335 -13.37 -1.46 -59.42
CA ALA A 335 -13.44 -2.48 -60.46
C ALA A 335 -12.96 -1.86 -61.79
N PRO A 336 -11.96 -2.43 -62.49
CA PRO A 336 -11.42 -1.82 -63.69
C PRO A 336 -12.53 -1.67 -64.72
N ILE A 337 -12.74 -0.44 -65.20
CA ILE A 337 -13.85 -0.10 -66.11
C ILE A 337 -13.82 -0.95 -67.38
N GLN A 338 -12.64 -1.49 -67.73
CA GLN A 338 -12.42 -2.41 -68.83
C GLN A 338 -13.07 -3.78 -68.59
N GLU A 339 -13.00 -4.33 -67.37
CA GLU A 339 -13.64 -5.61 -67.03
C GLU A 339 -15.16 -5.45 -66.88
N VAL A 340 -15.59 -4.33 -66.30
CA VAL A 340 -17.02 -3.97 -66.23
C VAL A 340 -17.58 -3.74 -67.63
N ALA A 341 -16.86 -3.03 -68.50
CA ALA A 341 -17.24 -2.81 -69.90
C ALA A 341 -17.25 -4.13 -70.69
N ALA A 342 -16.28 -5.02 -70.48
CA ALA A 342 -16.26 -6.33 -71.13
C ALA A 342 -17.47 -7.19 -70.72
N LYS A 343 -17.80 -7.25 -69.42
CA LYS A 343 -19.00 -7.96 -68.93
C LYS A 343 -20.30 -7.31 -69.41
N LEU A 344 -20.37 -5.97 -69.50
CA LEU A 344 -21.49 -5.26 -70.10
C LEU A 344 -21.65 -5.57 -71.59
N LEU A 345 -20.54 -5.61 -72.34
CA LEU A 345 -20.53 -5.94 -73.76
C LEU A 345 -20.97 -7.40 -73.99
N GLU A 346 -20.53 -8.33 -73.14
CA GLU A 346 -20.96 -9.72 -73.18
C GLU A 346 -22.46 -9.86 -72.89
N VAL A 347 -22.98 -9.14 -71.89
CA VAL A 347 -24.41 -9.11 -71.59
C VAL A 347 -25.21 -8.47 -72.74
N GLN A 348 -24.71 -7.39 -73.35
CA GLN A 348 -25.33 -6.81 -74.54
C GLN A 348 -25.36 -7.78 -75.72
N ASN A 349 -24.27 -8.50 -75.97
CA ASN A 349 -24.20 -9.51 -77.02
C ASN A 349 -25.17 -10.67 -76.77
N ARG A 350 -25.27 -11.15 -75.52
CA ARG A 350 -26.26 -12.16 -75.13
C ARG A 350 -27.69 -11.66 -75.28
N LEU A 351 -27.97 -10.41 -74.92
CA LEU A 351 -29.29 -9.81 -75.11
C LEU A 351 -29.62 -9.69 -76.60
N GLN A 352 -28.72 -9.17 -77.43
CA GLN A 352 -28.92 -9.09 -78.88
C GLN A 352 -29.14 -10.46 -79.52
N ALA A 353 -28.37 -11.47 -79.12
CA ALA A 353 -28.57 -12.85 -79.56
C ALA A 353 -29.95 -13.39 -79.12
N SER A 354 -30.37 -13.14 -77.88
CA SER A 354 -31.71 -13.54 -77.41
C SER A 354 -32.84 -12.83 -78.16
N TYR A 355 -32.66 -11.57 -78.53
CA TYR A 355 -33.62 -10.82 -79.36
C TYR A 355 -33.65 -11.33 -80.79
N GLN A 356 -32.51 -11.67 -81.39
CA GLN A 356 -32.47 -12.28 -82.71
C GLN A 356 -33.10 -13.68 -82.73
N ILE A 357 -32.85 -14.50 -81.70
CA ILE A 357 -33.47 -15.82 -81.56
C ILE A 357 -34.98 -15.68 -81.34
N THR A 358 -35.42 -14.74 -80.51
CA THR A 358 -36.86 -14.49 -80.30
C THR A 358 -37.51 -13.95 -81.58
N SER A 359 -36.82 -13.11 -82.36
CA SER A 359 -37.29 -12.60 -83.65
C SER A 359 -37.33 -13.69 -84.72
N SER A 360 -36.36 -14.62 -84.76
CA SER A 360 -36.36 -15.76 -85.67
C SER A 360 -37.42 -16.79 -85.29
N LEU A 361 -37.64 -17.04 -83.99
CA LEU A 361 -38.75 -17.86 -83.49
C LEU A 361 -40.10 -17.23 -83.84
N SER A 362 -40.23 -15.91 -83.69
CA SER A 362 -41.43 -15.14 -84.06
C SER A 362 -41.69 -15.21 -85.57
N LYS A 363 -40.66 -15.06 -86.43
CA LYS A 363 -40.77 -15.23 -87.89
C LYS A 363 -41.09 -16.67 -88.31
N LEU A 364 -40.51 -17.67 -87.65
CA LEU A 364 -40.85 -19.08 -87.88
C LEU A 364 -42.30 -19.39 -87.47
N SER A 365 -42.82 -18.77 -86.41
CA SER A 365 -44.23 -18.91 -86.02
C SER A 365 -45.19 -18.21 -87.00
N LEU A 366 -44.78 -17.08 -87.59
CA LEU A 366 -45.62 -16.32 -88.52
C LEU A 366 -45.65 -16.95 -89.92
N VAL A 367 -44.52 -17.52 -90.38
CA VAL A 367 -44.46 -18.28 -91.65
C VAL A 367 -45.25 -19.60 -91.55
N ASN A 368 -45.31 -20.22 -90.37
CA ASN A 368 -46.16 -21.39 -90.14
C ASN A 368 -47.66 -21.05 -89.97
N TYR A 369 -48.03 -19.75 -89.99
CA TYR A 369 -49.42 -19.29 -89.96
C TYR A 369 -49.92 -18.80 -91.33
N MET A 370 -49.08 -18.81 -92.37
CA MET A 370 -49.41 -18.39 -93.74
C MET A 370 -49.18 -19.49 -94.80
N SER A 371 -49.22 -20.76 -94.41
CA SER A 371 -49.41 -21.92 -95.31
C SER A 371 -50.55 -22.79 -94.80
#